data_AF-A0A2V1JQ36-F1
#
_entry.id   AF-A0A2V1JQ36-F1
#
_cell.length_a   1.000
_cell.length_b   1.000
_cell.length_c   1.000
_cell.angle_alpha   90.00
_cell.angle_beta   90.00
_cell.angle_gamma   90.00
#
_symmetry.space_group_name_H-M   'P 1'
#
loop_
_entity.id
_entity.type
_entity.pdbx_description
1 polymer ?
#
loop_
_entity_poly.entity_id
_entity_poly.type
_entity_poly.pdbx_seq_one_letter_code
_entity_poly.pdbx_strand_id
1 'polypeptide(L)'
;MPLEKMILVEYADMKEEIKDLRKRIQKLESEIGRLENSIVTDSVSCGKKGKKSLGTVKISGVPNGLISRKRTTLAARRALLVEREAKLLELMNEAEEYINSIEKSELRMMFEFYYIDDLTWCQVAQRMNHAFPKRRIKYTEDNCRMRHNRFMDEIEKDLKKI
;
A
#
# COMPACT_ATOMS: atom_id res chain seq x y z
N MET A 1 25.96 8.44 10.36
CA MET A 1 24.73 8.74 9.61
C MET A 1 23.58 7.89 10.16
N PRO A 2 22.82 8.38 11.15
CA PRO A 2 21.64 7.66 11.69
C PRO A 2 20.47 7.50 10.72
N LEU A 3 20.59 8.08 9.51
CA LEU A 3 19.60 8.07 8.43
C LEU A 3 19.37 6.67 7.83
N GLU A 4 20.40 5.84 7.76
CA GLU A 4 20.36 4.56 7.03
C GLU A 4 19.40 3.52 7.64
N LYS A 5 19.29 3.46 8.96
CA LYS A 5 18.33 2.59 9.67
C LYS A 5 16.90 3.13 9.53
N MET A 6 16.73 4.45 9.43
CA MET A 6 15.42 5.05 9.26
C MET A 6 14.85 4.73 7.89
N ILE A 7 15.67 4.70 6.84
CA ILE A 7 15.20 4.49 5.46
C ILE A 7 14.48 3.13 5.29
N LEU A 8 15.05 2.02 5.79
CA LEU A 8 14.41 0.70 5.62
C LEU A 8 13.12 0.55 6.45
N VAL A 9 13.08 1.15 7.64
CA VAL A 9 11.88 1.13 8.50
C VAL A 9 10.81 2.04 7.91
N GLU A 10 11.18 3.25 7.51
CA GLU A 10 10.30 4.24 6.88
C GLU A 10 9.74 3.72 5.56
N TYR A 11 10.55 3.04 4.75
CA TYR A 11 10.08 2.36 3.55
C TYR A 11 9.00 1.30 3.86
N ALA A 12 9.23 0.46 4.88
CA ALA A 12 8.26 -0.55 5.28
C ALA A 12 6.94 0.08 5.80
N ASP A 13 7.04 1.10 6.64
CA ASP A 13 5.88 1.81 7.19
C ASP A 13 5.08 2.52 6.08
N MET A 14 5.76 3.21 5.16
CA MET A 14 5.15 3.88 4.01
C MET A 14 4.43 2.90 3.08
N LYS A 15 4.98 1.71 2.91
CA LYS A 15 4.36 0.63 2.12
C LYS A 15 3.08 0.12 2.75
N GLU A 16 3.06 -0.05 4.07
CA GLU A 16 1.83 -0.39 4.81
C GLU A 16 0.79 0.73 4.73
N GLU A 17 1.21 1.99 4.85
CA GLU A 17 0.32 3.14 4.74
C GLU A 17 -0.36 3.21 3.37
N ILE A 18 0.40 3.02 2.27
CA ILE A 18 -0.14 2.99 0.91
C ILE A 18 -1.13 1.83 0.74
N LYS A 19 -0.82 0.66 1.28
CA LYS A 19 -1.74 -0.50 1.25
C LYS A 19 -3.05 -0.18 1.97
N ASP A 20 -2.99 0.49 3.11
CA ASP A 20 -4.18 0.87 3.87
C ASP A 20 -4.98 1.99 3.15
N LEU A 21 -4.30 2.96 2.55
CA LEU A 21 -4.91 4.00 1.71
C LEU A 21 -5.65 3.40 0.51
N ARG A 22 -5.04 2.42 -0.20
CA ARG A 22 -5.69 1.71 -1.31
C ARG A 22 -6.97 1.00 -0.85
N LYS A 23 -6.95 0.30 0.29
CA LYS A 23 -8.15 -0.32 0.88
C LYS A 23 -9.24 0.71 1.18
N ARG A 24 -8.88 1.86 1.75
CA ARG A 24 -9.83 2.95 2.07
C ARG A 24 -10.44 3.57 0.81
N ILE A 25 -9.67 3.70 -0.27
CA ILE A 25 -10.15 4.16 -1.58
C ILE A 25 -11.14 3.14 -2.15
N GLN A 26 -10.79 1.85 -2.17
CA GLN A 26 -11.65 0.79 -2.68
C GLN A 26 -12.99 0.71 -1.91
N LYS A 27 -12.96 0.89 -0.58
CA LYS A 27 -14.17 0.94 0.24
C LYS A 27 -15.07 2.12 -0.14
N LEU A 28 -14.49 3.32 -0.33
CA LEU A 28 -15.25 4.48 -0.80
C LEU A 28 -15.84 4.29 -2.19
N GLU A 29 -15.09 3.68 -3.11
CA GLU A 29 -15.59 3.37 -4.46
C GLU A 29 -16.76 2.40 -4.41
N SER A 30 -16.66 1.37 -3.57
CA SER A 30 -17.75 0.42 -3.35
C SER A 30 -18.99 1.09 -2.75
N GLU A 31 -18.81 2.02 -1.79
CA GLU A 31 -19.91 2.80 -1.23
C GLU A 31 -20.58 3.71 -2.27
N ILE A 32 -19.79 4.39 -3.12
CA ILE A 32 -20.31 5.22 -4.21
C ILE A 32 -21.10 4.35 -5.19
N GLY A 33 -20.57 3.19 -5.59
CA GLY A 33 -21.27 2.27 -6.48
C GLY A 33 -22.58 1.73 -5.88
N ARG A 34 -22.62 1.44 -4.57
CA ARG A 34 -23.87 1.05 -3.90
C ARG A 34 -24.90 2.18 -3.90
N LEU A 35 -24.48 3.42 -3.68
CA LEU A 35 -25.36 4.59 -3.73
C LEU A 35 -25.90 4.83 -5.14
N GLU A 36 -25.07 4.66 -6.17
CA GLU A 36 -25.46 4.77 -7.57
C GLU A 36 -26.45 3.67 -7.99
N ASN A 37 -26.25 2.44 -7.51
CA ASN A 37 -27.18 1.33 -7.78
C ASN A 37 -28.49 1.42 -6.98
N SER A 38 -28.53 2.19 -5.89
CA SER A 38 -29.74 2.41 -5.09
C SER A 38 -30.69 3.46 -5.69
N ILE A 39 -30.35 4.03 -6.85
CA ILE A 39 -31.17 5.03 -7.53
C ILE A 39 -32.47 4.39 -8.00
N VAL A 40 -33.55 4.68 -7.29
CA VAL A 40 -34.91 4.34 -7.70
C VAL A 40 -35.42 5.46 -8.62
N THR A 41 -35.82 5.09 -9.83
CA THR A 41 -36.48 5.99 -10.78
C THR A 41 -37.94 5.61 -10.87
N ASP A 42 -38.83 6.52 -10.47
CA ASP A 42 -40.26 6.35 -10.65
C ASP A 42 -40.74 7.28 -11.78
N SER A 43 -41.77 6.86 -12.50
CA SER A 43 -42.36 7.64 -13.59
C SER A 43 -43.81 7.97 -13.24
N VAL A 44 -44.07 9.24 -12.95
CA VAL A 44 -45.41 9.72 -12.59
C VAL A 44 -46.08 10.35 -13.80
N SER A 45 -47.34 9.99 -14.04
CA SER A 45 -48.14 10.62 -15.10
C SER A 45 -48.60 12.00 -14.66
N CYS A 46 -48.46 13.01 -15.52
CA CYS A 46 -48.89 14.37 -15.25
C CYS A 46 -50.41 14.57 -15.41
N GLY A 47 -51.18 13.47 -15.48
CA GLY A 47 -52.62 13.49 -15.66
C GLY A 47 -53.06 13.60 -17.13
N LYS A 48 -54.35 13.87 -17.34
CA LYS A 48 -55.00 13.99 -18.65
C LYS A 48 -55.79 15.30 -18.73
N LYS A 49 -55.76 15.95 -19.89
CA LYS A 49 -56.66 17.06 -20.22
C LYS A 49 -57.64 16.56 -21.29
N GLY A 50 -58.86 16.22 -20.86
CA GLY A 50 -59.82 15.49 -21.71
C GLY A 50 -59.32 14.07 -22.04
N LYS A 51 -59.38 13.64 -23.31
CA LYS A 51 -58.86 12.32 -23.76
C LYS A 51 -57.32 12.27 -23.92
N LYS A 52 -56.62 13.42 -23.97
CA LYS A 52 -55.16 13.48 -24.20
C LYS A 52 -54.38 13.44 -22.89
N SER A 53 -53.37 12.57 -22.81
CA SER A 53 -52.41 12.53 -21.69
C SER A 53 -51.44 13.69 -21.75
N LEU A 54 -51.18 14.32 -20.60
CA LEU A 54 -50.29 15.48 -20.45
C LEU A 54 -48.80 15.08 -20.41
N GLY A 55 -48.49 13.80 -20.50
CA GLY A 55 -47.15 13.25 -20.46
C GLY A 55 -46.82 12.54 -19.15
N THR A 56 -45.58 12.06 -19.05
CA THR A 56 -45.05 11.37 -17.89
C THR A 56 -43.72 12.02 -17.52
N VAL A 57 -43.53 12.34 -16.24
CA VAL A 57 -42.29 12.89 -15.70
C VAL A 57 -41.59 11.80 -14.91
N LYS A 58 -40.29 11.64 -15.14
CA LYS A 58 -39.45 10.75 -14.34
C LYS A 58 -38.92 11.52 -13.14
N ILE A 59 -39.26 11.04 -11.95
CA ILE A 59 -38.73 11.55 -10.69
C ILE A 59 -37.68 10.54 -10.21
N SER A 60 -36.44 11.00 -10.07
CA SER A 60 -35.37 10.19 -9.50
C SER A 60 -35.01 10.72 -8.11
N GLY A 61 -35.09 9.86 -7.11
CA GLY A 61 -34.68 10.16 -5.74
C GLY A 61 -33.18 10.01 -5.57
N VAL A 62 -32.37 10.82 -6.26
CA VAL A 62 -30.91 10.71 -6.16
C VAL A 62 -30.38 11.63 -5.07
N PRO A 63 -29.56 11.16 -4.11
CA PRO A 63 -28.80 12.01 -3.22
C PRO A 63 -27.59 12.62 -3.95
N ASN A 64 -27.83 13.37 -5.03
CA ASN A 64 -26.81 13.92 -5.94
C ASN A 64 -25.73 14.72 -5.20
N GLY A 65 -26.10 15.50 -4.18
CA GLY A 65 -25.15 16.26 -3.38
C GLY A 65 -24.18 15.39 -2.57
N LEU A 66 -24.63 14.25 -2.06
CA LEU A 66 -23.78 13.33 -1.28
C LEU A 66 -22.84 12.55 -2.18
N ILE A 67 -23.31 12.09 -3.35
CA ILE A 67 -22.49 11.37 -4.34
C ILE A 67 -21.38 12.30 -4.85
N SER A 68 -21.72 13.54 -5.21
CA SER A 68 -20.73 14.53 -5.66
C SER A 68 -19.67 14.81 -4.60
N ARG A 69 -20.06 15.02 -3.33
CA ARG A 69 -19.10 15.22 -2.22
C ARG A 69 -18.18 14.01 -2.02
N LYS A 70 -18.72 12.79 -2.09
CA LYS A 70 -17.93 11.56 -2.01
C LYS A 70 -16.97 11.43 -3.19
N ARG A 71 -17.38 11.79 -4.41
CA ARG A 71 -16.51 11.81 -5.60
C ARG A 71 -15.36 12.82 -5.47
N THR A 72 -15.61 14.03 -4.96
CA THR A 72 -14.54 15.02 -4.68
C THR A 72 -13.55 14.48 -3.65
N THR A 73 -14.04 13.85 -2.58
CA THR A 73 -13.19 13.21 -1.57
C THR A 73 -12.37 12.08 -2.15
N LEU A 74 -12.96 11.27 -3.02
CA LEU A 74 -12.28 10.19 -3.73
C LEU A 74 -11.15 10.73 -4.63
N ALA A 75 -11.42 11.79 -5.39
CA ALA A 75 -10.43 12.44 -6.24
C ALA A 75 -9.23 12.97 -5.42
N ALA A 76 -9.50 13.64 -4.29
CA ALA A 76 -8.45 14.11 -3.39
C ALA A 76 -7.61 12.96 -2.81
N ARG A 77 -8.25 11.84 -2.43
CA ARG A 77 -7.53 10.66 -1.94
C ARG A 77 -6.69 9.98 -3.03
N ARG A 78 -7.16 9.96 -4.27
CA ARG A 78 -6.40 9.45 -5.41
C ARG A 78 -5.18 10.33 -5.70
N ALA A 79 -5.32 11.65 -5.65
CA ALA A 79 -4.20 12.56 -5.79
C ALA A 79 -3.14 12.34 -4.70
N LEU A 80 -3.58 12.21 -3.44
CA LEU A 80 -2.70 11.87 -2.33
C LEU A 80 -2.02 10.50 -2.52
N LEU A 81 -2.73 9.49 -3.02
CA LEU A 81 -2.15 8.17 -3.30
C LEU A 81 -1.00 8.30 -4.31
N VAL A 82 -1.18 9.03 -5.40
CA VAL A 82 -0.14 9.26 -6.42
C VAL A 82 1.09 9.95 -5.81
N GLU A 83 0.88 10.97 -4.98
CA GLU A 83 1.99 11.65 -4.31
C GLU A 83 2.77 10.70 -3.38
N ARG A 84 2.05 9.87 -2.61
CA ARG A 84 2.68 8.89 -1.71
C ARG A 84 3.39 7.77 -2.46
N GLU A 85 2.84 7.31 -3.57
CA GLU A 85 3.48 6.32 -4.44
C GLU A 85 4.76 6.86 -5.06
N ALA A 86 4.80 8.15 -5.44
CA ALA A 86 6.02 8.80 -5.89
C ALA A 86 7.10 8.84 -4.81
N LYS A 87 6.73 9.23 -3.57
CA LYS A 87 7.65 9.21 -2.42
C LYS A 87 8.15 7.81 -2.07
N LEU A 88 7.29 6.80 -2.17
CA LEU A 88 7.69 5.40 -1.96
C LEU A 88 8.75 4.97 -2.97
N LEU A 89 8.64 5.42 -4.22
CA LEU A 89 9.63 5.11 -5.25
C LEU A 89 10.99 5.76 -4.96
N GLU A 90 10.99 7.00 -4.46
CA GLU A 90 12.22 7.67 -4.01
C GLU A 90 12.88 6.90 -2.85
N LEU A 91 12.10 6.57 -1.80
CA LEU A 91 12.57 5.76 -0.67
C LEU A 91 13.05 4.36 -1.08
N MET A 92 12.43 3.77 -2.10
CA MET A 92 12.86 2.48 -2.64
C MET A 92 14.27 2.56 -3.21
N ASN A 93 14.57 3.61 -3.99
CA ASN A 93 15.91 3.81 -4.54
C ASN A 93 16.93 3.99 -3.42
N GLU A 94 16.62 4.80 -2.40
CA GLU A 94 17.49 4.99 -1.24
C GLU A 94 17.71 3.68 -0.46
N ALA A 95 16.67 2.87 -0.30
CA ALA A 95 16.77 1.56 0.33
C ALA A 95 17.65 0.59 -0.48
N GLU A 96 17.53 0.57 -1.81
CA GLU A 96 18.37 -0.24 -2.69
C GLU A 96 19.83 0.20 -2.65
N GLU A 97 20.10 1.50 -2.71
CA GLU A 97 21.44 2.07 -2.57
C GLU A 97 22.06 1.68 -1.21
N TYR A 98 21.29 1.80 -0.14
CA TYR A 98 21.73 1.38 1.19
C TYR A 98 22.04 -0.11 1.25
N ILE A 99 21.14 -0.98 0.75
CA ILE A 99 21.37 -2.43 0.71
C ILE A 99 22.63 -2.75 -0.09
N ASN A 100 22.85 -2.07 -1.22
CA ASN A 100 24.04 -2.26 -2.06
C ASN A 100 25.34 -1.83 -1.38
N SER A 101 25.29 -0.84 -0.47
CA SER A 101 26.45 -0.40 0.30
C SER A 101 26.93 -1.44 1.33
N ILE A 102 26.08 -2.41 1.72
CA ILE A 102 26.43 -3.45 2.68
C ILE A 102 27.52 -4.36 2.10
N GLU A 103 28.69 -4.41 2.75
CA GLU A 103 29.85 -5.20 2.30
C GLU A 103 29.59 -6.71 2.25
N LYS A 104 28.83 -7.23 3.22
CA LYS A 104 28.56 -8.67 3.36
C LYS A 104 27.47 -9.09 2.37
N SER A 105 27.87 -9.76 1.28
CA SER A 105 26.97 -10.26 0.22
C SER A 105 25.81 -11.13 0.74
N GLU A 106 26.08 -11.97 1.74
CA GLU A 106 25.06 -12.81 2.38
C GLU A 106 23.94 -11.98 3.06
N LEU A 107 24.30 -10.87 3.72
CA LEU A 107 23.33 -9.99 4.35
C LEU A 107 22.59 -9.14 3.31
N ARG A 108 23.30 -8.68 2.27
CA ARG A 108 22.72 -7.95 1.16
C ARG A 108 21.58 -8.73 0.51
N MET A 109 21.82 -9.98 0.12
CA MET A 109 20.78 -10.84 -0.46
C MET A 109 19.61 -11.07 0.50
N MET A 110 19.90 -11.23 1.79
CA MET A 110 18.86 -11.43 2.81
C MET A 110 17.95 -10.22 2.95
N PHE A 111 18.50 -9.00 2.88
CA PHE A 111 17.71 -7.76 2.95
C PHE A 111 16.99 -7.45 1.66
N GLU A 112 17.60 -7.72 0.51
CA GLU A 112 16.94 -7.62 -0.80
C GLU A 112 15.69 -8.52 -0.83
N PHE A 113 15.81 -9.78 -0.40
CA PHE A 113 14.67 -10.68 -0.32
C PHE A 113 13.58 -10.22 0.65
N TYR A 114 13.95 -9.56 1.75
CA TYR A 114 12.97 -9.15 2.76
C TYR A 114 12.29 -7.82 2.42
N TYR A 115 13.05 -6.79 2.08
CA TYR A 115 12.55 -5.44 1.87
C TYR A 115 12.11 -5.16 0.43
N ILE A 116 12.84 -5.66 -0.57
CA ILE A 116 12.52 -5.41 -1.98
C ILE A 116 11.51 -6.43 -2.49
N ASP A 117 11.78 -7.72 -2.28
CA ASP A 117 10.92 -8.81 -2.76
C ASP A 117 9.69 -9.10 -1.86
N ASP A 118 9.54 -8.42 -0.72
CA ASP A 118 8.46 -8.62 0.27
C ASP A 118 8.30 -10.06 0.78
N LEU A 119 9.40 -10.81 0.87
CA LEU A 119 9.31 -12.19 1.34
C LEU A 119 9.25 -12.27 2.86
N THR A 120 8.44 -13.20 3.35
CA THR A 120 8.46 -13.57 4.77
C THR A 120 9.81 -14.19 5.15
N TRP A 121 10.22 -14.08 6.41
CA TRP A 121 11.49 -14.67 6.89
C TRP A 121 11.60 -16.17 6.60
N CYS A 122 10.49 -16.91 6.58
CA CYS A 122 10.43 -18.30 6.13
C CYS A 122 10.85 -18.47 4.66
N GLN A 123 10.29 -17.66 3.76
CA GLN A 123 10.62 -17.68 2.33
C GLN A 123 12.04 -17.19 2.08
N VAL A 124 12.49 -16.15 2.80
CA VAL A 124 13.88 -15.69 2.78
C VAL A 124 14.82 -16.83 3.14
N ALA A 125 14.56 -17.53 4.24
CA ALA A 125 15.38 -18.67 4.67
C ALA A 125 15.42 -19.78 3.59
N GLN A 126 14.30 -20.08 2.95
CA GLN A 126 14.25 -21.05 1.85
C GLN A 126 15.10 -20.60 0.64
N ARG A 127 14.95 -19.34 0.20
CA ARG A 127 15.76 -18.80 -0.91
C ARG A 127 17.24 -18.74 -0.56
N MET A 128 17.59 -18.36 0.66
CA MET A 128 18.97 -18.36 1.16
C MET A 128 19.56 -19.77 1.20
N ASN A 129 18.79 -20.78 1.62
CA ASN A 129 19.23 -22.17 1.58
C ASN A 129 19.47 -22.67 0.15
N HIS A 130 18.67 -22.20 -0.82
CA HIS A 130 18.87 -22.54 -2.23
C HIS A 130 20.11 -21.86 -2.82
N ALA A 131 20.36 -20.60 -2.47
CA ALA A 131 21.54 -19.86 -2.89
C ALA A 131 22.85 -20.39 -2.26
N PHE A 132 22.78 -20.86 -1.00
CA PHE A 132 23.93 -21.35 -0.24
C PHE A 132 23.79 -22.82 0.21
N PRO A 133 23.76 -23.78 -0.74
CA PRO A 133 23.50 -25.18 -0.43
C PRO A 133 24.62 -25.86 0.36
N LYS A 134 25.85 -25.32 0.30
CA LYS A 134 27.04 -25.89 0.95
C LYS A 134 27.22 -25.47 2.42
N ARG A 135 26.30 -24.65 2.94
CA ARG A 135 26.42 -24.13 4.31
C ARG A 135 26.19 -25.22 5.34
N ARG A 136 27.05 -25.30 6.36
CA ARG A 136 26.98 -26.32 7.43
C ARG A 136 25.67 -26.26 8.23
N ILE A 137 25.18 -25.05 8.50
CA ILE A 137 23.94 -24.80 9.25
C ILE A 137 22.96 -24.15 8.29
N LYS A 138 21.79 -24.76 8.13
CA LYS A 138 20.71 -24.22 7.29
C LYS A 138 20.18 -22.90 7.85
N TYR A 139 19.73 -22.01 6.98
CA TYR A 139 18.95 -20.85 7.37
C TYR A 139 17.59 -21.32 7.87
N THR A 140 17.21 -20.80 9.03
CA THR A 140 15.86 -20.89 9.61
C THR A 140 15.30 -19.47 9.71
N GLU A 141 13.99 -19.35 9.84
CA GLU A 141 13.29 -18.07 10.02
C GLU A 141 13.95 -17.23 11.13
N ASP A 142 14.10 -17.83 12.32
CA ASP A 142 14.70 -17.18 13.48
C ASP A 142 16.16 -16.79 13.25
N ASN A 143 16.94 -17.62 12.55
CA ASN A 143 18.34 -17.31 12.24
C ASN A 143 18.46 -16.05 11.38
N CYS A 144 17.64 -15.95 10.33
CA CYS A 144 17.59 -14.78 9.45
C CYS A 144 17.15 -13.54 10.22
N ARG A 145 16.06 -13.64 10.99
CA ARG A 145 15.53 -12.53 11.79
C ARG A 145 16.52 -12.05 12.86
N MET A 146 17.16 -12.97 13.58
CA MET A 146 18.16 -12.60 14.60
C MET A 146 19.39 -11.94 13.97
N ARG A 147 19.82 -12.39 12.79
CA ARG A 147 20.94 -11.76 12.06
C ARG A 147 20.59 -10.35 11.59
N HIS A 148 19.38 -10.17 11.06
CA HIS A 148 18.86 -8.85 10.75
C HIS A 148 18.92 -7.94 11.99
N ASN A 149 18.35 -8.37 13.11
CA ASN A 149 18.30 -7.54 14.32
C ASN A 149 19.70 -7.21 14.84
N ARG A 150 20.62 -8.18 14.88
CA ARG A 150 22.00 -7.94 15.30
C ARG A 150 22.70 -6.91 14.42
N PHE A 151 22.50 -6.99 13.10
CA PHE A 151 23.07 -6.02 12.17
C PHE A 151 22.53 -4.61 12.44
N MET A 152 21.22 -4.48 12.64
CA MET A 152 20.59 -3.20 12.99
C MET A 152 21.03 -2.64 14.35
N ASP A 153 21.33 -3.51 15.32
CA ASP A 153 21.84 -3.14 16.64
C ASP A 153 23.32 -2.75 16.61
N GLU A 154 24.14 -3.43 15.79
CA GLU A 154 25.56 -3.12 15.58
C GLU A 154 25.72 -1.73 14.98
N ILE A 155 24.95 -1.42 13.93
CA ILE A 155 24.93 -0.07 13.33
C ILE A 155 24.54 0.99 14.36
N GLU A 156 23.51 0.71 15.17
CA GLU A 156 23.06 1.66 16.20
C GLU A 156 24.13 1.91 17.27
N LYS A 157 24.87 0.88 17.66
CA LYS A 157 25.98 1.02 18.61
C LYS A 157 27.12 1.82 18.03
N ASP A 158 27.46 1.60 16.77
CA ASP A 158 28.57 2.32 16.13
C ASP A 158 28.21 3.79 15.87
N LEU A 159 26.93 4.10 15.65
CA LEU A 159 26.44 5.49 15.62
C LEU A 159 26.49 6.20 16.98
N LYS A 160 26.27 5.48 18.09
CA LYS A 160 26.29 6.06 19.46
C LYS A 160 27.71 6.28 20.01
N LYS A 161 28.74 5.73 19.36
CA LYS A 161 30.14 5.89 19.75
C LYS A 161 30.81 7.12 19.11
N ILE A 162 30.16 7.74 18.12
CA ILE A 162 30.58 8.97 17.44
C ILE A 162 29.98 10.15 18.20
#